data_AF-A0A2E7P203-F1
#
_entry.id   AF-A0A2E7P203-F1
#
_cell.length_a   1.000
_cell.length_b   1.000
_cell.length_c   1.000
_cell.angle_alpha   90.00
_cell.angle_beta   90.00
_cell.angle_gamma   90.00
#
_symmetry.space_group_name_H-M   'P 1'
#
loop_
_entity.id
_entity.type
_entity.pdbx_description
1 polymer ?
#
loop_
_entity_poly.entity_id
_entity_poly.type
_entity_poly.pdbx_seq_one_letter_code
_entity_poly.pdbx_strand_id
1 'polypeptide(L)'
;GWPGNVRELRNFADRWVLGVEQIATAGVLPSPALSLPEQVEQFEAGLIAAALKDSEGSVAQAAERLGIPKKTLYDKIRKYQLAGS
;
A
#
# COMPACT_ATOMS: atom_id res chain seq x y z
N GLY A 1 22.77 16.14 -7.16
CA GLY A 1 21.49 16.77 -6.80
C GLY A 1 20.56 15.70 -6.31
N TRP A 2 20.18 15.81 -5.03
CA TRP A 2 19.34 14.94 -4.18
C TRP A 2 19.54 13.41 -4.19
N PRO A 3 20.18 12.87 -3.14
CA PRO A 3 19.97 11.48 -2.72
C PRO A 3 19.66 11.45 -1.21
N GLY A 4 18.39 11.46 -0.81
CA GLY A 4 18.09 11.26 0.61
C GLY A 4 16.74 11.76 1.06
N ASN A 5 15.86 10.82 1.45
CA ASN A 5 15.41 10.76 2.84
C ASN A 5 14.58 9.52 3.22
N VAL A 6 15.05 8.32 2.86
CA VAL A 6 14.46 7.08 3.40
C VAL A 6 14.84 6.87 4.89
N ARG A 7 15.97 7.44 5.33
CA ARG A 7 16.41 7.38 6.73
C ARG A 7 15.63 8.32 7.65
N GLU A 8 15.22 9.51 7.18
CA GLU A 8 14.41 10.44 7.98
C GLU A 8 12.95 9.98 8.13
N LEU A 9 12.39 9.28 7.13
CA LEU A 9 11.08 8.62 7.27
C LEU A 9 11.10 7.50 8.30
N ARG A 10 12.24 6.81 8.46
CA ARG A 10 12.41 5.75 9.48
C ARG A 10 12.29 6.32 10.89
N ASN A 11 12.90 7.48 11.15
CA ASN A 11 12.82 8.15 12.45
C ASN A 11 11.42 8.73 12.74
N PHE A 12 10.63 9.07 11.71
CA PHE A 12 9.27 9.58 11.89
C PHE A 12 8.24 8.44 12.12
N ALA A 13 8.39 7.32 11.42
CA ALA A 13 7.48 6.16 11.52
C ALA A 13 7.64 5.40 12.85
N ASP A 14 8.87 5.24 13.36
CA ASP A 14 9.11 4.58 14.66
C ASP A 14 8.48 5.35 15.84
N ARG A 15 8.12 6.63 15.66
CA ARG A 15 7.57 7.48 16.73
C ARG A 15 6.06 7.70 16.70
N TRP A 16 5.36 7.26 15.64
CA TRP A 16 3.89 7.46 15.51
C TRP A 16 3.07 6.15 15.44
N VAL A 17 3.66 4.99 15.12
CA VAL A 17 2.91 3.72 14.97
C VAL A 17 3.00 2.85 16.25
N LEU A 18 3.07 3.49 17.41
CA LEU A 18 2.84 2.83 18.71
C LEU A 18 1.47 3.22 19.32
N GLY A 19 0.63 3.97 18.60
CA GLY A 19 -0.53 4.62 19.21
C GLY A 19 -1.71 4.93 18.29
N VAL A 20 -2.09 4.05 17.37
CA VAL A 20 -3.44 4.11 16.80
C VAL A 20 -4.12 2.75 16.95
N GLU A 21 -4.93 2.72 18.01
CA GLU A 21 -6.08 1.86 18.24
C GLU A 21 -5.79 0.38 18.54
N GLN A 22 -5.55 0.17 19.83
CA GLN A 22 -6.12 -0.95 20.56
C GLN A 22 -7.53 -1.27 20.05
N ILE A 23 -7.67 -2.37 19.30
CA ILE A 23 -8.87 -3.18 19.39
C ILE A 23 -8.46 -4.43 20.12
N ALA A 24 -8.58 -4.36 21.44
CA ALA A 24 -8.54 -5.51 22.31
C ALA A 24 -9.73 -6.41 21.96
N THR A 25 -9.49 -7.41 21.12
CA THR A 25 -10.34 -8.61 21.04
C THR A 25 -9.47 -9.82 21.27
N ALA A 26 -9.81 -10.52 22.36
CA ALA A 26 -9.10 -11.66 22.90
C ALA A 26 -8.79 -12.75 21.85
N GLY A 27 -7.56 -13.28 21.89
CA GLY A 27 -7.29 -14.64 21.43
C GLY A 27 -6.64 -14.83 20.05
N VAL A 28 -6.14 -13.78 19.39
CA VAL A 28 -5.33 -13.97 18.18
C VAL A 28 -3.86 -13.94 18.60
N LEU A 29 -3.20 -15.10 18.54
CA LEU A 29 -1.74 -15.20 18.62
C LEU A 29 -1.14 -14.13 17.70
N PRO A 30 -0.08 -13.41 18.09
CA PRO A 30 0.52 -12.40 17.24
C PRO A 30 0.94 -13.09 15.95
N SER A 31 0.14 -12.91 14.89
CA SER A 31 0.56 -13.22 13.54
C SER A 31 1.91 -12.53 13.37
N PRO A 32 2.95 -13.19 12.83
CA PRO A 32 4.26 -12.57 12.69
C PRO A 32 4.04 -11.21 12.04
N ALA A 33 4.42 -10.15 12.78
CA ALA A 33 4.19 -8.79 12.32
C ALA A 33 4.85 -8.68 10.95
N LEU A 34 4.04 -8.42 9.92
CA LEU A 34 4.52 -8.24 8.57
C LEU A 34 5.66 -7.23 8.60
N SER A 35 6.74 -7.50 7.88
CA SER A 35 7.81 -6.54 7.72
C SER A 35 7.25 -5.26 7.08
N LEU A 36 7.88 -4.12 7.34
CA LEU A 36 7.45 -2.84 6.75
C LEU A 36 7.28 -2.92 5.21
N PRO A 37 8.17 -3.58 4.44
CA PRO A 37 7.94 -3.79 3.01
C PRO A 37 6.62 -4.51 2.70
N GLU A 38 6.29 -5.57 3.44
CA GLU A 38 5.06 -6.35 3.22
C GLU A 38 3.80 -5.54 3.56
N GLN A 39 3.83 -4.74 4.64
CA GLN A 39 2.72 -3.85 5.00
C GLN A 39 2.49 -2.78 3.92
N VAL A 40 3.57 -2.18 3.41
CA VAL A 40 3.49 -1.19 2.33
C VAL A 40 2.96 -1.82 1.05
N GLU A 41 3.37 -3.05 0.72
CA GLU A 41 2.85 -3.78 -0.45
C GLU A 41 1.36 -4.07 -0.33
N GLN A 42 0.88 -4.51 0.84
CA GLN A 42 -0.55 -4.75 1.06
C GLN A 42 -1.36 -3.45 0.97
N PHE A 43 -0.87 -2.37 1.58
CA PHE A 43 -1.51 -1.07 1.51
C PHE A 43 -1.57 -0.55 0.06
N GLU A 44 -0.45 -0.62 -0.66
CA GLU A 44 -0.40 -0.21 -2.07
C GLU A 44 -1.35 -1.05 -2.94
N ALA A 45 -1.39 -2.37 -2.76
CA ALA A 45 -2.31 -3.24 -3.47
C ALA A 45 -3.78 -2.87 -3.19
N GLY A 46 -4.12 -2.56 -1.93
CA GLY A 46 -5.45 -2.11 -1.53
C GLY A 46 -5.86 -0.80 -2.22
N LEU A 47 -4.97 0.19 -2.27
CA LEU A 47 -5.21 1.45 -2.97
C LEU A 47 -5.44 1.25 -4.47
N ILE A 48 -4.66 0.37 -5.10
CA ILE A 48 -4.81 0.05 -6.53
C ILE A 48 -6.14 -0.65 -6.79
N ALA A 49 -6.51 -1.63 -5.96
CA ALA A 49 -7.77 -2.34 -6.09
C ALA A 49 -8.98 -1.40 -5.95
N ALA A 50 -8.94 -0.50 -4.96
CA ALA A 50 -9.99 0.51 -4.76
C ALA A 50 -10.08 1.46 -5.96
N ALA A 51 -8.96 1.98 -6.46
CA ALA A 51 -8.93 2.87 -7.62
C ALA A 51 -9.45 2.18 -8.89
N LEU A 52 -9.14 0.89 -9.10
CA LEU A 52 -9.67 0.11 -10.21
C LEU A 52 -11.18 -0.09 -10.09
N LYS A 53 -11.67 -0.45 -8.89
CA LYS A 53 -13.11 -0.62 -8.63
C LYS A 53 -13.88 0.66 -8.89
N ASP A 54 -13.43 1.77 -8.33
CA ASP A 54 -14.09 3.07 -8.50
C ASP A 54 -13.96 3.64 -9.92
N SER A 55 -13.06 3.09 -10.74
CA SER A 55 -12.88 3.44 -12.15
C SER A 55 -13.53 2.42 -13.09
N GLU A 56 -14.36 1.52 -12.56
CA GLU A 56 -15.06 0.47 -13.32
C GLU A 56 -14.09 -0.39 -14.17
N GLY A 57 -12.91 -0.68 -13.63
CA GLY A 57 -11.85 -1.44 -14.32
C GLY A 57 -11.04 -0.63 -15.33
N SER A 58 -11.32 0.66 -15.51
CA SER A 58 -10.54 1.54 -16.39
C SER A 58 -9.16 1.83 -15.80
N VAL A 59 -8.15 1.11 -16.27
CA VAL A 59 -6.74 1.31 -15.87
C VAL A 59 -6.28 2.75 -16.17
N ALA A 60 -6.83 3.38 -17.21
CA ALA A 60 -6.50 4.75 -17.57
C ALA A 60 -6.93 5.74 -16.48
N GLN A 61 -8.19 5.67 -16.06
CA GLN A 61 -8.74 6.54 -15.03
C GLN A 61 -8.16 6.24 -13.65
N ALA A 62 -7.94 4.96 -13.33
CA ALA A 62 -7.28 4.56 -12.09
C ALA A 62 -5.84 5.11 -12.00
N ALA A 63 -5.09 5.09 -13.11
CA ALA A 63 -3.74 5.66 -13.17
C ALA A 63 -3.73 7.18 -12.94
N GLU A 64 -4.67 7.91 -13.55
CA GLU A 64 -4.82 9.35 -13.33
C GLU A 64 -5.16 9.67 -11.88
N ARG A 65 -6.11 8.93 -11.27
CA ARG A 65 -6.50 9.11 -9.87
C ARG A 65 -5.38 8.83 -8.89
N LEU A 66 -4.58 7.79 -9.17
CA LEU A 66 -3.41 7.43 -8.36
C LEU A 66 -2.20 8.34 -8.65
N GLY A 67 -2.26 9.18 -9.69
CA GLY A 67 -1.17 10.08 -10.07
C GLY A 67 0.08 9.34 -10.58
N ILE A 68 -0.07 8.15 -11.16
CA ILE A 68 1.04 7.33 -11.66
C ILE A 68 0.93 7.03 -13.15
N PRO A 69 2.03 6.79 -13.87
CA PRO A 69 1.97 6.39 -15.27
C PRO A 69 1.21 5.08 -15.45
N LYS A 70 0.42 4.97 -16.54
CA LYS A 70 -0.34 3.74 -16.87
C LYS A 70 0.54 2.49 -16.90
N LYS A 71 1.76 2.60 -17.46
CA LYS A 71 2.74 1.49 -17.50
C LYS A 71 3.08 1.00 -16.09
N THR A 72 3.37 1.93 -15.17
CA THR A 72 3.65 1.62 -13.76
C THR A 72 2.47 0.95 -13.09
N LEU A 73 1.25 1.41 -13.36
CA LEU A 73 0.04 0.77 -12.83
C LEU A 73 -0.12 -0.67 -13.38
N TYR A 74 0.10 -0.90 -14.67
CA TYR A 74 0.06 -2.26 -15.24
C TYR A 74 1.08 -3.19 -14.58
N ASP A 75 2.31 -2.72 -14.34
CA ASP A 75 3.35 -3.51 -13.68
C ASP A 75 2.93 -3.87 -12.24
N LYS A 76 2.33 -2.92 -11.51
CA LYS A 76 1.82 -3.16 -10.14
C LYS A 76 0.60 -4.08 -10.11
N ILE A 77 -0.34 -3.96 -11.05
CA ILE A 77 -1.48 -4.87 -11.18
C ILE A 77 -1.00 -6.31 -11.39
N ARG A 78 0.01 -6.50 -12.24
CA ARG A 78 0.63 -7.81 -12.47
C ARG A 78 1.36 -8.32 -11.23
N LYS A 79 2.14 -7.46 -10.57
CA LYS A 79 2.87 -7.79 -9.33
C LYS A 79 1.92 -8.30 -8.25
N TYR A 80 0.80 -7.60 -8.04
CA TYR A 80 -0.17 -7.89 -6.99
C TYR A 80 -1.32 -8.82 -7.43
N GLN A 81 -1.28 -9.32 -8.66
CA GLN A 81 -2.29 -10.23 -9.22
C GLN A 81 -3.73 -9.68 -9.12
N LEU A 82 -3.89 -8.37 -9.27
CA LEU A 82 -5.18 -7.67 -9.17
C LEU A 82 -6.05 -7.79 -10.44
N ALA A 83 -5.61 -8.58 -11.41
CA ALA A 83 -6.33 -8.84 -12.65
C ALA A 83 -7.22 -10.08 -12.49
N GLY A 84 -8.46 -9.89 -12.05
CA GLY A 84 -9.48 -10.95 -12.03
C GLY A 84 -10.38 -10.91 -10.81
N SER A 85 -11.56 -10.33 -10.98
CA SER A 85 -12.82 -10.67 -10.29
C SER A 85 -13.96 -10.29 -11.21
#